data_AF-A0A9E2RD93-F1
#
_entry.id   AF-A0A9E2RD93-F1
#
_cell.length_a   1.000
_cell.length_b   1.000
_cell.length_c   1.000
_cell.angle_alpha   90.00
_cell.angle_beta   90.00
_cell.angle_gamma   90.00
#
_symmetry.space_group_name_H-M   'P 1'
#
loop_
_entity.id
_entity.type
_entity.pdbx_description
1 polymer ?
#
loop_
_entity_poly.entity_id
_entity_poly.type
_entity_poly.pdbx_seq_one_letter_code
_entity_poly.pdbx_strand_id
1 'polypeptide(L)'
;MSFLALAPELQAAAEPVVASWWNAGRIAGLVFAFGVIGLGFRLILLARSRSRSQPPASSDAPDPASNETQARKLGWFAGLSAGTQMVMGLSLVLIAYHIAAWVSPLHWFPLQLPSDRWWVVFLLSGIGIGGSLLAERLERD
;
A
#
# COMPACT_ATOMS: atom_id res chain seq x y z
N MET A 1 -27.22 23.98 -26.31
CA MET A 1 -26.45 24.96 -25.50
C MET A 1 -25.00 24.81 -25.89
N SER A 2 -24.56 25.58 -26.88
CA SER A 2 -23.19 25.58 -27.40
C SER A 2 -22.30 26.31 -26.41
N PHE A 3 -21.23 25.66 -25.97
CA PHE A 3 -20.14 26.33 -25.28
C PHE A 3 -19.68 27.50 -26.16
N LEU A 4 -19.69 28.73 -25.60
CA LEU A 4 -19.05 29.89 -26.20
C LEU A 4 -17.65 29.49 -26.67
N ALA A 5 -17.41 29.60 -27.98
CA ALA A 5 -16.09 29.40 -28.56
C ALA A 5 -15.14 30.42 -27.91
N LEU A 6 -14.36 29.96 -26.93
CA LEU A 6 -13.25 30.72 -26.37
C LEU A 6 -12.32 31.08 -27.53
N ALA A 7 -11.81 32.32 -27.51
CA ALA A 7 -10.85 32.77 -28.51
C ALA A 7 -9.68 31.75 -28.57
N PRO A 8 -9.20 31.37 -29.77
CA PRO A 8 -8.15 30.36 -29.93
C PRO A 8 -6.88 30.71 -29.13
N GLU A 9 -6.63 32.00 -28.92
CA GLU A 9 -5.58 32.56 -28.05
C GLU A 9 -5.65 32.03 -26.60
N LEU A 10 -6.85 31.97 -26.00
CA LEU A 10 -7.05 31.46 -24.64
C LEU A 10 -6.90 29.94 -24.57
N GLN A 11 -7.28 29.24 -25.65
CA GLN A 11 -7.11 27.80 -25.76
C GLN A 11 -5.63 27.42 -25.86
N ALA A 12 -4.85 28.17 -26.64
CA ALA A 12 -3.40 27.99 -26.76
C ALA A 12 -2.65 28.22 -25.43
N ALA A 13 -3.12 29.17 -24.61
CA ALA A 13 -2.54 29.44 -23.29
C ALA A 13 -2.92 28.39 -22.22
N ALA A 14 -4.05 27.70 -22.37
CA ALA A 14 -4.55 26.71 -21.40
C ALA A 14 -3.85 25.34 -21.52
N GLU A 15 -3.48 24.92 -22.72
CA GLU A 15 -2.80 23.65 -23.03
C GLU A 15 -1.58 23.34 -22.12
N PRO A 16 -0.58 24.23 -21.95
CA PRO A 16 0.60 23.91 -21.15
C PRO A 16 0.30 23.78 -19.65
N VAL A 17 -0.67 24.55 -19.16
CA VAL A 17 -1.06 24.53 -17.74
C VAL A 17 -1.69 23.17 -17.42
N VAL A 18 -2.68 22.73 -18.19
CA VAL A 18 -3.36 21.44 -17.98
C VAL A 18 -2.37 20.27 -18.08
N ALA A 19 -1.44 20.32 -19.04
CA ALA A 19 -0.39 19.31 -19.18
C ALA A 19 0.54 19.25 -17.95
N SER A 20 0.87 20.39 -17.34
CA SER A 20 1.73 20.44 -16.14
C SER A 20 1.05 19.83 -14.91
N TRP A 21 -0.23 20.13 -14.67
CA TRP A 21 -1.01 19.55 -13.57
C TRP A 21 -1.17 18.04 -13.71
N TRP A 22 -1.37 17.57 -14.94
CA TRP A 22 -1.42 16.16 -15.26
C TRP A 22 -0.11 15.45 -14.90
N ASN A 23 1.04 15.99 -15.31
CA ASN A 23 2.35 15.42 -14.98
C ASN A 23 2.65 15.45 -13.48
N ALA A 24 2.27 16.52 -12.78
CA ALA A 24 2.42 16.63 -11.32
C ALA A 24 1.63 15.55 -10.59
N GLY A 25 0.38 15.31 -11.00
CA GLY A 25 -0.44 14.21 -10.47
C GLY A 25 0.22 12.85 -10.67
N ARG A 26 0.90 12.63 -11.81
CA ARG A 26 1.59 11.37 -12.08
C ARG A 26 2.79 11.12 -11.19
N ILE A 27 3.60 12.15 -11.01
CA ILE A 27 4.77 12.08 -10.14
C ILE A 27 4.32 11.82 -8.70
N ALA A 28 3.31 12.56 -8.22
CA ALA A 28 2.78 12.37 -6.87
C ALA A 28 2.24 10.94 -6.65
N GLY A 29 1.47 10.42 -7.60
CA GLY A 29 0.94 9.06 -7.54
C GLY A 29 2.02 7.98 -7.56
N LEU A 30 3.08 8.15 -8.36
CA LEU A 30 4.23 7.24 -8.37
C LEU A 30 4.99 7.28 -7.05
N VAL A 31 5.29 8.46 -6.52
CA VAL A 31 5.98 8.62 -5.23
C VAL A 31 5.17 7.95 -4.11
N PHE A 32 3.85 8.15 -4.10
CA PHE A 32 2.97 7.50 -3.15
C PHE A 32 3.03 5.97 -3.29
N ALA A 33 2.92 5.44 -4.50
CA ALA A 33 2.96 4.00 -4.74
C ALA A 33 4.30 3.37 -4.30
N PHE A 34 5.44 3.99 -4.63
CA PHE A 34 6.74 3.54 -4.16
C PHE A 34 6.86 3.57 -2.63
N GLY A 35 6.29 4.60 -1.99
CA GLY A 35 6.21 4.69 -0.54
C GLY A 35 5.42 3.53 0.08
N VAL A 36 4.26 3.19 -0.48
CA VAL A 36 3.42 2.07 -0.01
C VAL A 36 4.08 0.72 -0.28
N ILE A 37 4.73 0.51 -1.42
CA ILE A 37 5.52 -0.71 -1.72
C ILE A 37 6.66 -0.85 -0.71
N GLY A 38 7.41 0.22 -0.44
CA GLY A 38 8.49 0.23 0.54
C GLY A 38 7.99 -0.10 1.94
N LEU A 39 6.82 0.42 2.32
CA LEU A 39 6.18 0.10 3.60
C LEU A 39 5.74 -1.36 3.68
N GLY A 40 5.09 -1.90 2.64
CA GLY A 40 4.68 -3.29 2.55
C GLY A 40 5.87 -4.25 2.60
N PHE A 41 6.94 -3.95 1.85
CA PHE A 41 8.17 -4.73 1.87
C PHE A 41 8.84 -4.71 3.24
N ARG A 42 8.85 -3.55 3.91
CA ARG A 42 9.37 -3.43 5.28
C ARG A 42 8.58 -4.29 6.27
N LEU A 43 7.25 -4.36 6.15
CA LEU A 43 6.44 -5.23 7.01
C LEU A 43 6.75 -6.71 6.78
N ILE A 44 6.93 -7.14 5.53
CA ILE A 44 7.31 -8.52 5.19
C ILE A 44 8.69 -8.86 5.77
N LEU A 45 9.65 -7.94 5.68
CA LEU A 45 10.99 -8.13 6.26
C LEU A 45 10.95 -8.22 7.79
N LEU A 46 10.13 -7.40 8.45
CA LEU A 46 9.95 -7.44 9.91
C LEU A 46 9.25 -8.73 10.38
N ALA A 47 8.27 -9.22 9.62
CA ALA A 47 7.65 -10.52 9.89
C ALA A 47 8.69 -11.64 9.79
N ARG A 48 9.52 -11.60 8.74
CA ARG A 48 10.57 -12.61 8.49
C ARG A 48 11.71 -12.56 9.51
N SER A 49 12.08 -11.39 10.02
CA SER A 49 13.12 -11.27 11.06
C SER A 49 12.66 -11.87 12.38
N ARG A 50 11.40 -11.65 12.79
CA ARG A 50 10.83 -12.26 14.01
C ARG A 50 10.87 -13.78 13.99
N SER A 51 10.56 -14.41 12.84
CA SER A 51 10.66 -15.87 12.70
C SER A 51 12.08 -16.43 12.84
N ARG A 52 13.11 -15.62 12.57
CA ARG A 52 14.52 -16.01 12.78
C ARG A 52 15.02 -15.75 14.19
N SER A 53 14.45 -14.76 14.87
CA SER A 53 14.92 -14.29 16.16
C SER A 53 14.26 -14.99 17.35
N GLN A 54 13.51 -16.08 17.16
CA GLN A 54 13.07 -16.91 18.28
C GLN A 54 14.30 -17.65 18.81
N PRO A 55 14.97 -17.15 19.87
CA PRO A 55 16.20 -17.77 20.36
C PRO A 55 15.80 -19.06 21.08
N PRO A 56 16.67 -20.09 21.12
CA PRO A 56 16.51 -21.13 22.13
C PRO A 56 16.42 -20.44 23.49
N ALA A 57 15.54 -20.91 24.38
CA ALA A 57 15.13 -20.25 25.61
C ALA A 57 16.27 -19.99 26.63
N SER A 58 17.22 -19.11 26.32
CA SER A 58 18.39 -18.79 27.15
C SER A 58 18.44 -17.30 27.49
N SER A 59 17.91 -17.01 28.68
CA SER A 59 18.40 -16.15 29.78
C SER A 59 19.00 -14.74 29.58
N ASP A 60 19.29 -14.22 28.40
CA ASP A 60 19.92 -12.88 28.28
C ASP A 60 18.94 -11.88 27.65
N ALA A 61 18.05 -11.33 28.49
CA ALA A 61 16.99 -10.43 28.08
C ALA A 61 17.50 -9.00 27.79
N PRO A 62 17.19 -8.41 26.61
CA PRO A 62 17.50 -7.01 26.30
C PRO A 62 16.63 -6.02 27.08
N ASP A 63 17.14 -4.80 27.28
CA ASP A 63 16.56 -3.72 28.07
C ASP A 63 15.15 -3.27 27.54
N PRO A 64 14.06 -3.41 28.33
CA PRO A 64 12.67 -3.26 27.86
C PRO A 64 12.29 -1.85 27.40
N ALA A 65 13.03 -0.81 27.83
CA ALA A 65 12.68 0.58 27.59
C ALA A 65 12.77 1.03 26.12
N SER A 66 13.71 0.47 25.34
CA SER A 66 13.90 0.84 23.92
C SER A 66 12.84 0.20 23.01
N ASN A 67 12.42 -1.02 23.35
CA ASN A 67 11.41 -1.77 22.60
C ASN A 67 10.00 -1.18 22.78
N GLU A 68 9.68 -0.60 23.95
CA GLU A 68 8.37 -0.01 24.22
C GLU A 68 8.04 1.17 23.28
N THR A 69 9.03 2.00 22.96
CA THR A 69 8.83 3.21 22.12
C THR A 69 8.59 2.83 20.65
N GLN A 70 9.30 1.80 20.17
CA GLN A 70 9.17 1.29 18.81
C GLN A 70 7.93 0.40 18.65
N ALA A 71 7.61 -0.37 19.69
CA ALA A 71 6.36 -1.14 19.79
C ALA A 71 5.15 -0.21 19.81
N ARG A 72 5.14 0.89 20.59
CA ARG A 72 4.00 1.84 20.63
C ARG A 72 3.70 2.49 19.29
N LYS A 73 4.72 2.84 18.48
CA LYS A 73 4.50 3.42 17.14
C LYS A 73 3.93 2.42 16.12
N LEU A 74 4.13 1.12 16.33
CA LEU A 74 3.57 0.02 15.53
C LEU A 74 2.48 -0.74 16.32
N GLY A 75 1.95 -0.12 17.39
CA GLY A 75 1.38 -0.80 18.56
C GLY A 75 0.20 -1.72 18.32
N TRP A 76 -0.54 -1.53 17.24
CA TRP A 76 -1.63 -2.45 16.91
C TRP A 76 -1.21 -3.60 15.97
N PHE A 77 -0.16 -3.44 15.16
CA PHE A 77 0.31 -4.49 14.25
C PHE A 77 1.26 -5.48 14.95
N ALA A 78 1.92 -5.03 16.01
CA ALA A 78 2.92 -5.83 16.72
C ALA A 78 2.35 -7.10 17.36
N GLY A 79 1.04 -7.12 17.70
CA GLY A 79 0.34 -8.26 18.28
C GLY A 79 -0.37 -9.19 17.28
N LEU A 80 -0.26 -8.94 15.97
CA LEU A 80 -0.81 -9.83 14.93
C LEU A 80 0.15 -11.00 14.67
N SER A 81 -0.39 -12.17 14.32
CA SER A 81 0.42 -13.31 13.89
C SER A 81 1.30 -12.97 12.68
N ALA A 82 2.40 -13.71 12.54
CA ALA A 82 3.30 -13.57 11.39
C ALA A 82 2.58 -13.81 10.05
N GLY A 83 1.59 -14.72 10.03
CA GLY A 83 0.75 -14.97 8.86
C GLY A 83 -0.07 -13.74 8.48
N THR A 84 -0.79 -13.14 9.45
CA THR A 84 -1.57 -11.93 9.22
C THR A 84 -0.70 -10.75 8.77
N GLN A 85 0.50 -10.60 9.34
CA GLN A 85 1.46 -9.58 8.89
C GLN A 85 1.91 -9.79 7.43
N MET A 86 2.13 -11.03 7.00
CA MET A 86 2.45 -11.33 5.59
C MET A 86 1.29 -11.01 4.66
N VAL A 87 0.07 -11.45 4.99
CA VAL A 87 -1.13 -11.20 4.17
C VAL A 87 -1.41 -9.71 4.04
N MET A 88 -1.24 -8.96 5.13
CA MET A 88 -1.41 -7.51 5.11
C MET A 88 -0.33 -6.82 4.27
N GLY A 89 0.93 -7.23 4.41
CA GLY A 89 2.03 -6.73 3.58
C GLY A 89 1.79 -6.99 2.08
N LEU A 90 1.34 -8.19 1.72
CA LEU A 90 1.01 -8.55 0.34
C LEU A 90 -0.17 -7.73 -0.20
N SER A 91 -1.22 -7.56 0.61
CA SER A 91 -2.39 -6.75 0.25
C SER A 91 -2.01 -5.30 0.00
N LEU A 92 -1.11 -4.74 0.83
CA LEU A 92 -0.61 -3.38 0.67
C LEU A 92 0.18 -3.19 -0.63
N VAL A 93 1.06 -4.15 -0.95
CA VAL A 93 1.82 -4.17 -2.22
C VAL A 93 0.88 -4.24 -3.41
N LEU A 94 -0.17 -5.07 -3.32
CA LEU A 94 -1.13 -5.25 -4.39
C LEU A 94 -1.94 -3.96 -4.64
N ILE A 95 -2.39 -3.28 -3.59
CA ILE A 95 -3.05 -1.97 -3.71
C ILE A 95 -2.10 -0.93 -4.32
N ALA A 96 -0.85 -0.88 -3.85
CA ALA A 96 0.15 0.06 -4.37
C ALA A 96 0.44 -0.14 -5.86
N TYR A 97 0.53 -1.40 -6.31
CA TYR A 97 0.66 -1.74 -7.72
C TYR A 97 -0.50 -1.18 -8.55
N HIS A 98 -1.74 -1.32 -8.08
CA HIS A 98 -2.91 -0.83 -8.82
C HIS A 98 -2.97 0.70 -8.87
N ILE A 99 -2.55 1.38 -7.79
CA ILE A 99 -2.40 2.84 -7.79
C ILE A 99 -1.34 3.26 -8.82
N ALA A 100 -0.16 2.62 -8.82
CA ALA A 100 0.89 2.90 -9.81
C ALA A 100 0.42 2.63 -11.25
N ALA A 101 -0.27 1.52 -11.46
CA ALA A 101 -0.81 1.13 -12.76
C ALA A 101 -1.80 2.18 -13.27
N TRP A 102 -2.66 2.74 -12.42
CA TRP A 102 -3.66 3.73 -12.83
C TRP A 102 -3.06 5.09 -13.19
N VAL A 103 -1.96 5.44 -12.54
CA VAL A 103 -1.27 6.72 -12.73
C VAL A 103 -0.31 6.69 -13.94
N SER A 104 0.20 5.52 -14.27
CA SER A 104 1.18 5.30 -15.33
C SER A 104 0.56 5.22 -16.74
N PRO A 105 1.37 5.35 -17.80
CA PRO A 105 0.88 5.21 -19.17
C PRO A 105 0.34 3.80 -19.44
N LEU A 106 -0.75 3.68 -20.21
CA LEU A 106 -1.39 2.40 -20.55
C LEU A 106 -0.41 1.33 -21.07
N HIS A 107 0.67 1.73 -21.75
CA HIS A 107 1.62 0.80 -22.35
C HIS A 107 2.65 0.25 -21.35
N TRP A 108 2.76 0.78 -20.12
CA TRP A 108 3.71 0.29 -19.13
C TRP A 108 3.17 -0.88 -18.31
N PHE A 109 1.84 -0.98 -18.16
CA PHE A 109 1.21 -1.97 -17.30
C PHE A 109 0.15 -2.77 -18.06
N PRO A 110 0.42 -4.07 -18.37
CA PRO A 110 -0.52 -4.91 -19.11
C PRO A 110 -1.78 -5.28 -18.30
N LEU A 111 -1.77 -5.06 -16.97
CA LEU A 111 -2.88 -5.34 -16.05
C LEU A 111 -3.45 -4.07 -15.43
N GLN A 112 -3.88 -3.11 -16.25
CA GLN A 112 -4.73 -2.02 -15.76
C GLN A 112 -6.18 -2.50 -15.60
N LEU A 113 -6.71 -2.33 -14.39
CA LEU A 113 -8.14 -2.51 -14.14
C LEU A 113 -8.91 -1.23 -14.49
N PRO A 114 -10.06 -1.35 -15.17
CA PRO A 114 -10.99 -0.24 -15.33
C PRO A 114 -11.36 0.38 -13.99
N SER A 115 -11.57 1.70 -13.93
CA SER A 115 -11.97 2.43 -12.71
C SER A 115 -13.19 1.80 -12.03
N ASP A 116 -14.16 1.35 -12.82
CA ASP A 116 -15.41 0.75 -12.35
C ASP A 116 -15.20 -0.61 -11.64
N ARG A 117 -13.99 -1.17 -11.72
CA ARG A 117 -13.61 -2.48 -11.14
C ARG A 117 -12.63 -2.37 -9.97
N TRP A 118 -12.32 -1.16 -9.50
CA TRP A 118 -11.43 -0.96 -8.35
C TRP A 118 -11.92 -1.62 -7.06
N TRP A 119 -13.24 -1.77 -6.91
CA TRP A 119 -13.85 -2.46 -5.79
C TRP A 119 -13.36 -3.92 -5.66
N VAL A 120 -12.96 -4.57 -6.77
CA VAL A 120 -12.46 -5.95 -6.76
C VAL A 120 -11.16 -6.06 -5.96
N VAL A 121 -10.26 -5.08 -6.11
CA VAL A 121 -8.99 -5.04 -5.38
C VAL A 121 -9.24 -4.90 -3.88
N PHE A 122 -10.10 -3.94 -3.50
CA PHE A 122 -10.46 -3.73 -2.11
C PHE A 122 -11.17 -4.94 -1.50
N LEU A 123 -12.05 -5.58 -2.25
CA LEU A 123 -12.80 -6.75 -1.81
C LEU A 123 -11.89 -7.96 -1.62
N LEU A 124 -10.98 -8.22 -2.56
CA LEU A 124 -9.97 -9.29 -2.44
C LEU A 124 -9.01 -9.04 -1.27
N SER A 125 -8.50 -7.82 -1.12
CA SER A 125 -7.65 -7.46 0.02
C SER A 125 -8.42 -7.58 1.34
N GLY A 126 -9.68 -7.13 1.39
CA GLY A 126 -10.53 -7.25 2.56
C GLY A 126 -10.82 -8.69 2.96
N ILE A 127 -11.11 -9.57 1.97
CA ILE A 127 -11.30 -11.00 2.21
C ILE A 127 -10.00 -11.65 2.69
N GLY A 128 -8.85 -11.33 2.09
CA GLY A 128 -7.57 -11.87 2.53
C GLY A 128 -7.25 -11.51 3.98
N ILE A 129 -7.38 -10.22 4.32
CA ILE A 129 -7.12 -9.73 5.68
C ILE A 129 -8.16 -10.30 6.65
N GLY A 130 -9.44 -10.22 6.32
CA GLY A 130 -10.53 -10.71 7.16
C GLY A 130 -10.47 -12.22 7.39
N GLY A 131 -10.14 -13.00 6.35
CA GLY A 131 -9.95 -14.44 6.43
C GLY A 131 -8.75 -14.81 7.30
N SER A 132 -7.63 -14.08 7.18
CA SER A 132 -6.46 -14.28 8.04
C SER A 132 -6.78 -13.99 9.52
N LEU A 133 -7.49 -12.90 9.80
CA LEU A 133 -7.92 -12.55 11.15
C LEU A 133 -8.91 -13.57 11.72
N LEU A 134 -9.83 -14.07 10.90
CA LEU A 134 -10.81 -15.06 11.30
C LEU A 134 -10.14 -16.41 11.61
N ALA A 135 -9.20 -16.84 10.77
CA ALA A 135 -8.40 -18.04 11.01
C ALA A 135 -7.61 -17.93 12.32
N GLU A 136 -6.96 -16.78 12.56
CA GLU A 136 -6.22 -16.52 13.79
C GLU A 136 -7.13 -16.51 15.03
N ARG A 137 -8.41 -16.13 14.89
CA ARG A 137 -9.39 -16.21 15.98
C ARG A 137 -9.82 -17.66 16.25
N LEU A 138 -10.07 -18.43 15.20
CA LEU A 138 -10.47 -19.85 15.30
C LEU A 138 -9.37 -20.73 15.90
N GLU A 139 -8.09 -20.39 15.73
CA GLU A 139 -6.98 -21.12 16.37
C GLU A 139 -6.83 -20.84 17.87
N ARG A 140 -7.43 -19.75 18.37
CA ARG A 140 -7.33 -19.34 19.78
C ARG A 140 -8.48 -19.84 20.65
N ASP A 141 -9.58 -20.28 20.04
CA ASP A 141 -10.76 -20.84 20.68
C ASP A 141 -10.66 -22.39 20.73
#